data_AF-A0A7G2CUQ4-F1
#
_entry.id   AF-A0A7G2CUQ4-F1
#
_cell.length_a   1.000
_cell.length_b   1.000
_cell.length_c   1.000
_cell.angle_alpha   90.00
_cell.angle_beta   90.00
_cell.angle_gamma   90.00
#
_symmetry.space_group_name_H-M   'P 1'
#
loop_
_entity.id
_entity.type
_entity.pdbx_description
1 polymer ?
#
loop_
_entity_poly.entity_id
_entity_poly.type
_entity_poly.pdbx_seq_one_letter_code
_entity_poly.pdbx_strand_id
1 'polypeptide(L)'
;MTKKGDGLATYEPKKERRETRFGGRRQWRDDGRKRVGTNALLELSSPEIISLWPGHSLEHGLLNLIFKMSLHMITQKANTGEDSQSIASGLSLLLTRVAGALLQKNDSIDPLDLVSPLVELALKNDCTALFLAKLVADIEHEESVSDHSEKLLQALFSAMANAAVNDAPGDNVASKNISLFFTEVAKRCVSAAVKMQDTILPALQSENYDIRKAILTCVTEIIVQKYSGHTSTVDESVRDSYLNELFFRIMDINPFVRNHVLHMWEKLVEIKAVPKRYYTAVTEAVVGRLEDKNYLVRDSALACISVIAQKNWFGQVLNSTLIREKFSESRDECVKIFQDTEKLENALLHQRNQFTPKEDIKGDLDIVDEGLVSEDRSAENTPPSLTDSEITAVNKYIFYENTLKFINLIKVGLGYSIELLESKTERDVIESIKLIVTCAEHHVEGGEDAFLHVLVLVFQGEIKIQLAVRDAFIEVVFNSVSRLSASAATRAMICAQKLISILSKASEGELSAVERIFLLLKSNPAYSRHISSFFLDAVWGIAEGSLDNEASVADRRTAMHIYSILSKFFWERRTLQAVQHSRVYLFRGGEG
;
A
#
# COMPACT_ATOMS: atom_id res chain seq x y z
N MET A 1 -56.93 -53.22 -48.44
CA MET A 1 -58.14 -52.50 -47.99
C MET A 1 -57.70 -51.30 -47.16
N THR A 2 -58.26 -50.12 -47.49
CA THR A 2 -58.35 -48.86 -46.69
C THR A 2 -57.04 -48.19 -46.22
N LYS A 3 -56.53 -47.14 -46.90
CA LYS A 3 -56.91 -45.69 -46.98
C LYS A 3 -56.40 -44.81 -45.81
N LYS A 4 -55.38 -44.01 -46.16
CA LYS A 4 -55.03 -42.59 -45.86
C LYS A 4 -55.66 -41.86 -44.66
N GLY A 5 -54.77 -41.17 -43.93
CA GLY A 5 -54.99 -39.88 -43.28
C GLY A 5 -53.66 -39.09 -43.27
N ASP A 6 -53.68 -37.88 -43.82
CA ASP A 6 -52.52 -37.01 -44.10
C ASP A 6 -51.85 -36.41 -42.86
N GLY A 7 -50.55 -36.15 -42.97
CA GLY A 7 -49.78 -35.32 -42.04
C GLY A 7 -48.42 -34.93 -42.64
N LEU A 8 -48.38 -33.84 -43.40
CA LEU A 8 -47.16 -33.23 -43.93
C LEU A 8 -46.22 -32.80 -42.79
N ALA A 9 -45.01 -33.35 -42.75
CA ALA A 9 -43.90 -32.80 -42.00
C ALA A 9 -43.14 -31.79 -42.89
N THR A 10 -43.45 -30.50 -42.75
CA THR A 10 -42.64 -29.42 -43.31
C THR A 10 -41.48 -29.11 -42.37
N TYR A 11 -40.27 -29.21 -42.94
CA TYR A 11 -39.00 -28.77 -42.35
C TYR A 11 -39.06 -27.25 -42.08
N GLU A 12 -39.13 -26.83 -40.81
CA GLU A 12 -38.94 -25.43 -40.43
C GLU A 12 -37.46 -25.18 -40.05
N PRO A 13 -36.81 -24.13 -40.59
CA PRO A 13 -35.47 -23.74 -40.17
C PRO A 13 -35.51 -23.17 -38.75
N LYS A 14 -34.52 -23.55 -37.94
CA LYS A 14 -34.27 -23.01 -36.59
C LYS A 14 -34.33 -21.47 -36.63
N LYS A 15 -35.38 -20.89 -36.03
CA LYS A 15 -35.39 -19.48 -35.65
C LYS A 15 -34.29 -19.25 -34.63
N GLU A 16 -33.23 -18.56 -35.04
CA GLU A 16 -32.43 -17.77 -34.12
C GLU A 16 -33.39 -16.92 -33.29
N ARG A 17 -33.45 -17.18 -31.98
CA ARG A 17 -33.99 -16.21 -31.02
C ARG A 17 -33.03 -15.02 -31.09
N ARG A 18 -33.39 -14.03 -31.92
CA ARG A 18 -32.90 -12.66 -31.74
C ARG A 18 -33.26 -12.26 -30.32
N GLU A 19 -32.29 -12.30 -29.42
CA GLU A 19 -32.33 -11.48 -28.22
C GLU A 19 -32.47 -10.04 -28.69
N THR A 20 -33.68 -9.55 -28.59
CA THR A 20 -34.03 -8.15 -28.75
C THR A 20 -33.23 -7.35 -27.73
N ARG A 21 -32.11 -6.75 -28.17
CA ARG A 21 -31.45 -5.62 -27.49
C ARG A 21 -32.47 -4.49 -27.32
N PHE A 22 -33.23 -4.53 -26.23
CA PHE A 22 -34.22 -3.52 -25.86
C PHE A 22 -33.80 -2.75 -24.58
N GLY A 23 -32.49 -2.61 -24.34
CA GLY A 23 -31.95 -1.80 -23.24
C GLY A 23 -31.61 -0.34 -23.58
N GLY A 24 -31.56 0.05 -24.86
CA GLY A 24 -30.82 1.26 -25.24
C GLY A 24 -31.61 2.55 -25.50
N ARG A 25 -32.94 2.55 -25.69
CA ARG A 25 -33.68 3.79 -26.09
C ARG A 25 -34.71 4.30 -25.09
N ARG A 26 -35.30 3.44 -24.25
CA ARG A 26 -36.29 3.87 -23.23
C ARG A 26 -35.59 4.43 -21.99
N GLN A 27 -34.52 3.80 -21.54
CA GLN A 27 -33.73 4.23 -20.38
C GLN A 27 -33.11 5.62 -20.61
N TRP A 28 -32.45 5.83 -21.74
CA TRP A 28 -31.90 7.14 -22.14
C TRP A 28 -32.96 8.26 -22.25
N ARG A 29 -34.18 7.92 -22.70
CA ARG A 29 -35.29 8.89 -22.79
C ARG A 29 -35.85 9.22 -21.41
N ASP A 30 -35.81 8.26 -20.47
CA ASP A 30 -36.25 8.44 -19.09
C ASP A 30 -35.20 9.21 -18.26
N ASP A 31 -33.91 8.89 -18.42
CA ASP A 31 -32.80 9.62 -17.78
C ASP A 31 -32.74 11.07 -18.26
N GLY A 32 -32.98 11.32 -19.55
CA GLY A 32 -33.12 12.67 -20.09
C GLY A 32 -34.29 13.45 -19.44
N ARG A 33 -35.43 12.79 -19.16
CA ARG A 33 -36.57 13.42 -18.48
C ARG A 33 -36.30 13.66 -17.00
N LYS A 34 -35.70 12.70 -16.31
CA LYS A 34 -35.31 12.83 -14.90
C LYS A 34 -34.31 13.96 -14.70
N ARG A 35 -33.33 14.10 -15.61
CA ARG A 35 -32.39 15.22 -15.61
C ARG A 35 -33.10 16.56 -15.78
N VAL A 36 -34.03 16.66 -16.73
CA VAL A 36 -34.83 17.88 -16.92
C VAL A 36 -35.67 18.19 -15.68
N GLY A 37 -36.30 17.19 -15.07
CA GLY A 37 -37.06 17.36 -13.82
C GLY A 37 -36.19 17.82 -12.66
N THR A 38 -35.01 17.23 -12.49
CA THR A 38 -34.04 17.62 -11.44
C THR A 38 -33.57 19.06 -11.65
N ASN A 39 -33.26 19.43 -12.89
CA ASN A 39 -32.87 20.80 -13.23
C ASN A 39 -34.01 21.81 -12.98
N ALA A 40 -35.25 21.45 -13.30
CA ALA A 40 -36.40 22.31 -13.03
C ALA A 40 -36.61 22.54 -11.52
N LEU A 41 -36.38 21.52 -10.68
CA LEU A 41 -36.42 21.66 -9.22
C LEU A 41 -35.26 22.50 -8.68
N LEU A 42 -34.08 22.41 -9.29
CA LEU A 42 -32.93 23.26 -8.99
C LEU A 42 -33.17 24.72 -9.37
N GLU A 43 -33.77 24.97 -10.53
CA GLU A 43 -34.18 26.31 -10.98
C GLU A 43 -35.26 26.89 -10.06
N LEU A 44 -36.26 26.09 -9.66
CA LEU A 44 -37.27 26.52 -8.67
C LEU A 44 -36.63 26.95 -7.34
N SER A 45 -35.51 26.32 -6.99
CA SER A 45 -34.73 26.63 -5.79
C SER A 45 -33.62 27.67 -6.04
N SER A 46 -33.65 28.38 -7.18
CA SER A 46 -32.67 29.42 -7.50
C SER A 46 -33.04 30.76 -6.84
N PRO A 47 -32.06 31.61 -6.51
CA PRO A 47 -32.33 32.90 -5.86
C PRO A 47 -33.24 33.80 -6.71
N GLU A 48 -33.15 33.72 -8.04
CA GLU A 48 -33.98 34.49 -8.97
C GLU A 48 -35.45 34.11 -8.87
N ILE A 49 -35.76 32.81 -8.83
CA ILE A 49 -37.14 32.34 -8.72
C ILE A 49 -37.66 32.53 -7.29
N ILE A 50 -36.83 32.23 -6.29
CA ILE A 50 -37.17 32.41 -4.87
C ILE A 50 -37.51 33.89 -4.56
N SER A 51 -36.93 34.84 -5.28
CA SER A 51 -37.27 36.27 -5.13
C SER A 51 -38.76 36.58 -5.34
N LEU A 52 -39.47 35.73 -6.10
CA LEU A 52 -40.90 35.85 -6.38
C LEU A 52 -41.78 35.37 -5.22
N TRP A 53 -41.22 34.66 -4.23
CA TRP A 53 -41.96 34.15 -3.08
C TRP A 53 -41.99 35.17 -1.93
N PRO A 54 -43.12 35.29 -1.20
CA PRO A 54 -43.21 36.12 -0.01
C PRO A 54 -42.15 35.70 1.02
N GLY A 55 -41.29 36.64 1.44
CA GLY A 55 -40.20 36.38 2.38
C GLY A 55 -38.98 35.70 1.78
N HIS A 56 -38.84 35.69 0.44
CA HIS A 56 -37.68 35.16 -0.29
C HIS A 56 -37.30 33.73 0.12
N SER A 57 -38.31 32.89 0.37
CA SER A 57 -38.12 31.50 0.82
C SER A 57 -39.31 30.63 0.41
N LEU A 58 -39.04 29.44 -0.13
CA LEU A 58 -40.07 28.45 -0.47
C LEU A 58 -40.82 27.97 0.79
N GLU A 59 -42.09 27.62 0.64
CA GLU A 59 -42.91 27.08 1.75
C GLU A 59 -42.31 25.80 2.34
N HIS A 60 -42.38 25.64 3.67
CA HIS A 60 -41.82 24.48 4.36
C HIS A 60 -42.38 23.15 3.83
N GLY A 61 -43.68 23.10 3.50
CA GLY A 61 -44.31 21.92 2.91
C GLY A 61 -43.74 21.56 1.54
N LEU A 62 -43.45 22.56 0.70
CA LEU A 62 -42.85 22.35 -0.62
C LEU A 62 -41.40 21.88 -0.49
N LEU A 63 -40.60 22.49 0.38
CA LEU A 63 -39.23 22.06 0.65
C LEU A 63 -39.19 20.61 1.14
N ASN A 64 -40.05 20.23 2.07
CA ASN A 64 -40.14 18.86 2.57
C ASN A 64 -40.59 17.87 1.47
N LEU A 65 -41.51 18.29 0.58
CA LEU A 65 -41.91 17.46 -0.56
C LEU A 65 -40.73 17.22 -1.51
N ILE A 66 -39.99 18.27 -1.88
CA ILE A 66 -38.80 18.17 -2.72
C ILE A 66 -37.76 17.27 -2.05
N PHE A 67 -37.53 17.44 -0.75
CA PHE A 67 -36.61 16.62 0.03
C PHE A 67 -36.98 15.13 -0.03
N LYS A 68 -38.25 14.79 0.24
CA LYS A 68 -38.75 13.41 0.16
C LYS A 68 -38.67 12.83 -1.24
N MET A 69 -38.90 13.64 -2.28
CA MET A 69 -38.71 13.23 -3.67
C MET A 69 -37.24 12.88 -3.94
N SER A 70 -36.30 13.72 -3.48
CA SER A 70 -34.86 13.46 -3.58
C SER A 70 -34.48 12.16 -2.88
N LEU A 71 -34.98 11.90 -1.66
CA LEU A 71 -34.75 10.63 -0.95
C LEU A 71 -35.20 9.44 -1.79
N HIS A 72 -36.42 9.50 -2.35
CA HIS A 72 -36.92 8.42 -3.21
C HIS A 72 -36.04 8.23 -4.46
N MET A 73 -35.58 9.31 -5.08
CA MET A 73 -34.71 9.23 -6.25
C MET A 73 -33.34 8.62 -5.93
N ILE A 74 -32.78 8.87 -4.74
CA ILE A 74 -31.50 8.30 -4.27
C ILE A 74 -31.59 6.77 -4.09
N THR A 75 -32.76 6.24 -3.72
CA THR A 75 -32.94 4.78 -3.57
C THR A 75 -32.78 4.01 -4.89
N GLN A 76 -32.93 4.68 -6.03
CA GLN A 76 -32.86 4.06 -7.34
C GLN A 76 -31.43 4.07 -7.87
N LYS A 77 -30.80 2.88 -7.97
CA LYS A 77 -29.44 2.70 -8.50
C LYS A 77 -29.21 3.37 -9.87
N ALA A 78 -30.24 3.43 -10.71
CA ALA A 78 -30.16 4.11 -12.01
C ALA A 78 -29.89 5.62 -11.93
N ASN A 79 -30.18 6.27 -10.80
CA ASN A 79 -29.99 7.71 -10.62
C ASN A 79 -28.67 8.05 -9.91
N THR A 80 -28.10 7.11 -9.15
CA THR A 80 -26.90 7.31 -8.30
C THR A 80 -25.67 6.54 -8.78
N GLY A 81 -25.84 5.61 -9.73
CA GLY A 81 -24.74 4.83 -10.30
C GLY A 81 -23.81 5.62 -11.21
N GLU A 82 -22.69 5.01 -11.58
CA GLU A 82 -21.61 5.65 -12.34
C GLU A 82 -22.04 6.21 -13.71
N ASP A 83 -22.99 5.55 -14.38
CA ASP A 83 -23.51 5.95 -15.69
C ASP A 83 -24.38 7.22 -15.65
N SER A 84 -24.79 7.66 -14.45
CA SER A 84 -25.78 8.73 -14.25
C SER A 84 -25.22 9.93 -13.48
N GLN A 85 -23.92 10.25 -13.63
CA GLN A 85 -23.25 11.34 -12.91
C GLN A 85 -24.01 12.68 -12.97
N SER A 86 -24.61 13.02 -14.12
CA SER A 86 -25.37 14.28 -14.24
C SER A 86 -26.61 14.33 -13.36
N ILE A 87 -27.31 13.21 -13.17
CA ILE A 87 -28.49 13.11 -12.29
C ILE A 87 -28.02 13.09 -10.83
N ALA A 88 -26.99 12.32 -10.52
CA ALA A 88 -26.42 12.25 -9.18
C ALA A 88 -25.91 13.63 -8.69
N SER A 89 -25.15 14.36 -9.52
CA SER A 89 -24.70 15.72 -9.18
C SER A 89 -25.88 16.70 -9.04
N GLY A 90 -26.89 16.59 -9.90
CA GLY A 90 -28.11 17.41 -9.77
C GLY A 90 -28.87 17.13 -8.47
N LEU A 91 -29.00 15.86 -8.09
CA LEU A 91 -29.63 15.44 -6.84
C LEU A 91 -28.83 15.89 -5.61
N SER A 92 -27.50 15.78 -5.67
CA SER A 92 -26.60 16.24 -4.62
C SER A 92 -26.78 17.74 -4.36
N LEU A 93 -26.69 18.57 -5.41
CA LEU A 93 -26.92 20.01 -5.33
C LEU A 93 -28.33 20.35 -4.84
N LEU A 94 -29.34 19.62 -5.30
CA LEU A 94 -30.73 19.85 -4.89
C LEU A 94 -30.91 19.55 -3.40
N LEU A 95 -30.34 18.44 -2.92
CA LEU A 95 -30.39 18.04 -1.53
C LEU A 95 -29.70 19.07 -0.63
N THR A 96 -28.50 19.54 -1.01
CA THR A 96 -27.77 20.59 -0.28
C THR A 96 -28.57 21.88 -0.19
N ARG A 97 -29.13 22.36 -1.31
CA ARG A 97 -29.94 23.60 -1.33
C ARG A 97 -31.22 23.49 -0.52
N VAL A 98 -31.95 22.38 -0.65
CA VAL A 98 -33.22 22.18 0.07
C VAL A 98 -32.98 22.01 1.57
N ALA A 99 -31.96 21.24 1.96
CA ALA A 99 -31.56 21.11 3.36
C ALA A 99 -31.11 22.46 3.94
N GLY A 100 -30.29 23.23 3.22
CA GLY A 100 -29.89 24.57 3.62
C GLY A 100 -31.07 25.52 3.81
N ALA A 101 -32.03 25.52 2.87
CA ALA A 101 -33.24 26.34 2.97
C ALA A 101 -34.15 25.93 4.14
N LEU A 102 -34.22 24.63 4.47
CA LEU A 102 -34.95 24.14 5.64
C LEU A 102 -34.30 24.61 6.94
N LEU A 103 -32.97 24.47 7.06
CA LEU A 103 -32.22 24.91 8.23
C LEU A 103 -32.27 26.43 8.41
N GLN A 104 -32.22 27.21 7.32
CA GLN A 104 -32.31 28.67 7.38
C GLN A 104 -33.69 29.16 7.86
N LYS A 105 -34.76 28.44 7.51
CA LYS A 105 -36.14 28.87 7.78
C LYS A 105 -36.60 28.55 9.20
N ASN A 106 -36.01 27.54 9.82
CA ASN A 106 -36.44 27.08 11.13
C ASN A 106 -35.26 26.59 11.97
N ASP A 107 -34.77 27.47 12.85
CA ASP A 107 -33.69 27.18 13.79
C ASP A 107 -33.99 26.00 14.75
N SER A 108 -35.26 25.55 14.84
CA SER A 108 -35.64 24.38 15.64
C SER A 108 -35.45 23.03 14.95
N ILE A 109 -35.14 23.01 13.64
CA ILE A 109 -34.85 21.75 12.93
C ILE A 109 -33.43 21.32 13.27
N ASP A 110 -33.28 20.15 13.89
CA ASP A 110 -31.97 19.55 14.10
C ASP A 110 -31.43 19.04 12.74
N PRO A 111 -30.22 19.44 12.32
CA PRO A 111 -29.55 18.86 11.16
C PRO A 111 -29.55 17.32 11.15
N LEU A 112 -29.52 16.66 12.30
CA LEU A 112 -29.61 15.20 12.41
C LEU A 112 -30.92 14.62 11.87
N ASP A 113 -32.04 15.34 11.99
CA ASP A 113 -33.35 14.89 11.48
C ASP A 113 -33.37 14.83 9.95
N LEU A 114 -32.60 15.71 9.30
CA LEU A 114 -32.45 15.73 7.85
C LEU A 114 -31.56 14.57 7.37
N VAL A 115 -30.54 14.21 8.14
CA VAL A 115 -29.57 13.19 7.71
C VAL A 115 -29.98 11.76 8.11
N SER A 116 -30.75 11.58 9.19
CA SER A 116 -31.16 10.25 9.67
C SER A 116 -31.81 9.37 8.58
N PRO A 117 -32.74 9.86 7.73
CA PRO A 117 -33.31 9.06 6.64
C PRO A 117 -32.27 8.65 5.59
N LEU A 118 -31.25 9.48 5.34
CA LEU A 118 -30.18 9.18 4.40
C LEU A 118 -29.27 8.06 4.94
N VAL A 119 -28.95 8.10 6.23
CA VAL A 119 -28.15 7.07 6.90
C VAL A 119 -28.91 5.75 6.95
N GLU A 120 -30.21 5.78 7.25
CA GLU A 120 -31.04 4.56 7.22
C GLU A 120 -31.08 3.91 5.82
N LEU A 121 -31.13 4.73 4.77
CA LEU A 121 -31.02 4.25 3.39
C LEU A 121 -29.63 3.71 3.08
N ALA A 122 -28.56 4.34 3.58
CA ALA A 122 -27.18 3.88 3.40
C ALA A 122 -26.93 2.52 4.09
N LEU A 123 -27.52 2.28 5.27
CA LEU A 123 -27.46 0.97 5.92
C LEU A 123 -28.05 -0.13 5.02
N LYS A 124 -29.09 0.19 4.24
CA LYS A 124 -29.80 -0.80 3.40
C LYS A 124 -29.25 -0.93 1.97
N ASN A 125 -28.57 0.10 1.45
CA ASN A 125 -28.20 0.19 0.03
C ASN A 125 -26.79 0.77 -0.19
N ASP A 126 -25.93 0.02 -0.88
CA ASP A 126 -24.56 0.40 -1.24
C ASP A 126 -24.50 1.67 -2.11
N CYS A 127 -25.46 1.82 -3.02
CA CYS A 127 -25.54 2.97 -3.92
C CYS A 127 -25.81 4.27 -3.16
N THR A 128 -26.54 4.19 -2.03
CA THR A 128 -26.76 5.36 -1.17
C THR A 128 -25.50 5.72 -0.41
N ALA A 129 -24.75 4.75 0.13
CA ALA A 129 -23.47 5.03 0.78
C ALA A 129 -22.47 5.74 -0.18
N LEU A 130 -22.39 5.29 -1.44
CA LEU A 130 -21.58 5.94 -2.48
C LEU A 130 -22.09 7.35 -2.81
N PHE A 131 -23.41 7.52 -2.91
CA PHE A 131 -24.02 8.83 -3.15
C PHE A 131 -23.71 9.81 -2.00
N LEU A 132 -23.72 9.36 -0.74
CA LEU A 132 -23.37 10.20 0.40
C LEU A 132 -21.90 10.62 0.38
N ALA A 133 -20.98 9.73 -0.01
CA ALA A 133 -19.58 10.11 -0.21
C ALA A 133 -19.44 11.15 -1.33
N LYS A 134 -20.22 11.03 -2.41
CA LYS A 134 -20.29 12.04 -3.46
C LYS A 134 -20.88 13.37 -2.95
N LEU A 135 -21.92 13.34 -2.12
CA LEU A 135 -22.51 14.53 -1.51
C LEU A 135 -21.45 15.30 -0.71
N VAL A 136 -20.63 14.60 0.07
CA VAL A 136 -19.49 15.21 0.80
C VAL A 136 -18.53 15.87 -0.19
N ALA A 137 -18.16 15.18 -1.28
CA ALA A 137 -17.25 15.72 -2.30
C ALA A 137 -17.81 16.98 -2.98
N ASP A 138 -19.09 16.95 -3.38
CA ASP A 138 -19.73 18.06 -4.07
C ASP A 138 -19.83 19.30 -3.16
N ILE A 139 -20.15 19.11 -1.86
CA ILE A 139 -20.15 20.21 -0.88
C ILE A 139 -18.74 20.77 -0.67
N GLU A 140 -17.71 19.92 -0.58
CA GLU A 140 -16.32 20.36 -0.39
C GLU A 140 -15.80 21.17 -1.60
N HIS A 141 -16.29 20.87 -2.81
CA HIS A 141 -15.90 21.57 -4.04
C HIS A 141 -16.67 22.89 -4.27
N GLU A 142 -17.66 23.25 -3.46
CA GLU A 142 -18.31 24.56 -3.55
C GLU A 142 -17.30 25.68 -3.21
N GLU A 143 -17.22 26.73 -4.04
CA GLU A 143 -16.27 27.86 -3.87
C GLU A 143 -16.39 28.54 -2.50
N SER A 144 -17.59 28.52 -1.91
CA SER A 144 -17.86 28.96 -0.55
C SER A 144 -18.88 28.02 0.10
N VAL A 145 -18.39 27.12 0.95
CA VAL A 145 -19.26 26.26 1.78
C VAL A 145 -20.08 27.13 2.72
N SER A 146 -21.40 27.06 2.62
CA SER A 146 -22.29 27.79 3.53
C SER A 146 -22.25 27.20 4.94
N ASP A 147 -22.49 28.02 5.99
CA ASP A 147 -22.60 27.55 7.38
C ASP A 147 -23.61 26.39 7.53
N HIS A 148 -24.68 26.40 6.74
CA HIS A 148 -25.70 25.34 6.74
C HIS A 148 -25.18 24.05 6.10
N SER A 149 -24.39 24.15 5.02
CA SER A 149 -23.73 23.01 4.38
C SER A 149 -22.72 22.37 5.34
N GLU A 150 -21.99 23.16 6.12
CA GLU A 150 -21.06 22.65 7.14
C GLU A 150 -21.80 21.95 8.29
N LYS A 151 -22.88 22.53 8.81
CA LYS A 151 -23.75 21.88 9.80
C LYS A 151 -24.32 20.54 9.29
N LEU A 152 -24.72 20.50 8.02
CA LEU A 152 -25.20 19.26 7.38
C LEU A 152 -24.11 18.20 7.31
N LEU A 153 -22.87 18.58 6.94
CA LEU A 153 -21.72 17.67 6.94
C LEU A 153 -21.43 17.15 8.34
N GLN A 154 -21.35 18.02 9.35
CA GLN A 154 -21.13 17.62 10.74
C GLN A 154 -22.18 16.61 11.23
N ALA A 155 -23.45 16.86 10.92
CA ALA A 155 -24.55 15.94 11.25
C ALA A 155 -24.43 14.61 10.51
N LEU A 156 -24.06 14.62 9.22
CA LEU A 156 -23.85 13.42 8.43
C LEU A 156 -22.72 12.56 8.98
N PHE A 157 -21.56 13.13 9.26
CA PHE A 157 -20.44 12.39 9.83
C PHE A 157 -20.78 11.83 11.22
N SER A 158 -21.46 12.62 12.05
CA SER A 158 -21.89 12.18 13.39
C SER A 158 -22.87 11.02 13.31
N ALA A 159 -23.88 11.11 12.43
CA ALA A 159 -24.87 10.04 12.25
C ALA A 159 -24.25 8.77 11.64
N MET A 160 -23.36 8.91 10.66
CA MET A 160 -22.64 7.77 10.06
C MET A 160 -21.68 7.10 11.05
N ALA A 161 -20.96 7.88 11.87
CA ALA A 161 -20.08 7.35 12.91
C ALA A 161 -20.87 6.64 14.01
N ASN A 162 -22.00 7.21 14.45
CA ASN A 162 -22.91 6.55 15.38
C ASN A 162 -23.45 5.23 14.81
N ALA A 163 -23.92 5.23 13.56
CA ALA A 163 -24.41 4.03 12.90
C ALA A 163 -23.32 2.96 12.74
N ALA A 164 -22.06 3.36 12.56
CA ALA A 164 -20.93 2.45 12.46
C ALA A 164 -20.67 1.66 13.76
N VAL A 165 -20.95 2.27 14.91
CA VAL A 165 -20.71 1.67 16.23
C VAL A 165 -21.96 0.95 16.74
N ASN A 166 -23.15 1.53 16.54
CA ASN A 166 -24.36 1.10 17.23
C ASN A 166 -25.33 0.29 16.35
N ASP A 167 -25.47 0.64 15.06
CA ASP A 167 -26.54 0.09 14.21
C ASP A 167 -26.02 -1.00 13.26
N ALA A 168 -24.85 -0.79 12.68
CA ALA A 168 -24.29 -1.64 11.62
C ALA A 168 -23.66 -2.97 12.10
N PRO A 169 -23.01 -3.10 13.28
CA PRO A 169 -22.19 -4.29 13.57
C PRO A 169 -22.91 -5.64 13.55
N GLY A 170 -24.21 -5.66 13.81
CA GLY A 170 -25.06 -6.86 13.73
C GLY A 170 -25.47 -7.27 12.31
N ASP A 171 -25.26 -6.41 11.31
CA ASP A 171 -25.63 -6.65 9.91
C ASP A 171 -24.42 -6.43 8.99
N ASN A 172 -23.97 -7.53 8.36
CA ASN A 172 -22.82 -7.51 7.46
C ASN A 172 -23.04 -6.66 6.20
N VAL A 173 -24.27 -6.53 5.71
CA VAL A 173 -24.57 -5.68 4.54
C VAL A 173 -24.48 -4.21 4.97
N ALA A 174 -25.10 -3.87 6.09
CA ALA A 174 -25.04 -2.53 6.66
C ALA A 174 -23.60 -2.12 6.97
N SER A 175 -22.84 -2.99 7.63
CA SER A 175 -21.43 -2.76 7.94
C SER A 175 -20.59 -2.52 6.68
N LYS A 176 -20.80 -3.28 5.60
CA LYS A 176 -20.12 -3.05 4.32
C LYS A 176 -20.48 -1.71 3.70
N ASN A 177 -21.76 -1.31 3.76
CA ASN A 177 -22.20 -0.03 3.20
C ASN A 177 -21.62 1.15 3.97
N ILE A 178 -21.63 1.11 5.30
CA ILE A 178 -20.99 2.14 6.15
C ILE A 178 -19.48 2.20 5.89
N SER A 179 -18.83 1.04 5.79
CA SER A 179 -17.40 0.95 5.46
C SER A 179 -17.08 1.55 4.09
N LEU A 180 -17.96 1.34 3.11
CA LEU A 180 -17.83 1.87 1.76
C LEU A 180 -17.88 3.40 1.76
N PHE A 181 -18.79 4.01 2.51
CA PHE A 181 -18.85 5.47 2.67
C PHE A 181 -17.53 6.03 3.22
N PHE A 182 -17.05 5.52 4.36
CA PHE A 182 -15.81 6.03 4.98
C PHE A 182 -14.59 5.80 4.08
N THR A 183 -14.52 4.67 3.40
CA THR A 183 -13.44 4.37 2.45
C THR A 183 -13.42 5.35 1.26
N GLU A 184 -14.59 5.68 0.71
CA GLU A 184 -14.66 6.64 -0.42
C GLU A 184 -14.39 8.08 0.03
N VAL A 185 -14.88 8.48 1.21
CA VAL A 185 -14.55 9.78 1.81
C VAL A 185 -13.04 9.88 2.06
N ALA A 186 -12.40 8.83 2.59
CA ALA A 186 -10.96 8.79 2.81
C ALA A 186 -10.15 8.95 1.51
N LYS A 187 -10.67 8.48 0.38
CA LYS A 187 -9.95 8.54 -0.90
C LYS A 187 -10.18 9.85 -1.66
N ARG A 188 -11.39 10.42 -1.56
CA ARG A 188 -11.84 11.54 -2.42
C ARG A 188 -11.98 12.87 -1.68
N CYS A 189 -12.20 12.85 -0.37
CA CYS A 189 -12.64 14.00 0.42
C CYS A 189 -11.84 14.13 1.72
N VAL A 190 -10.51 14.08 1.61
CA VAL A 190 -9.65 14.01 2.80
C VAL A 190 -9.69 15.27 3.63
N SER A 191 -9.86 16.46 3.05
CA SER A 191 -10.01 17.67 3.86
C SER A 191 -11.29 17.63 4.70
N ALA A 192 -12.39 17.05 4.20
CA ALA A 192 -13.58 16.78 5.00
C ALA A 192 -13.29 15.76 6.12
N ALA A 193 -12.58 14.67 5.82
CA ALA A 193 -12.19 13.67 6.83
C ALA A 193 -11.30 14.27 7.93
N VAL A 194 -10.36 15.16 7.58
CA VAL A 194 -9.52 15.91 8.51
C VAL A 194 -10.36 16.80 9.42
N LYS A 195 -11.34 17.54 8.87
CA LYS A 195 -12.21 18.42 9.67
C LYS A 195 -13.07 17.62 10.65
N MET A 196 -13.49 16.42 10.26
CA MET A 196 -14.39 15.55 11.03
C MET A 196 -13.65 14.46 11.81
N GLN A 197 -12.34 14.60 11.99
CA GLN A 197 -11.47 13.55 12.53
C GLN A 197 -11.91 13.06 13.92
N ASP A 198 -12.32 13.97 14.80
CA ASP A 198 -12.73 13.65 16.18
C ASP A 198 -14.06 12.88 16.23
N THR A 199 -14.90 13.05 15.20
CA THR A 199 -16.16 12.33 15.02
C THR A 199 -15.94 10.93 14.41
N ILE A 200 -14.96 10.80 13.52
CA ILE A 200 -14.66 9.55 12.80
C ILE A 200 -13.91 8.57 13.71
N LEU A 201 -12.95 9.04 14.50
CA LEU A 201 -12.03 8.19 15.27
C LEU A 201 -12.72 7.21 16.25
N PRO A 202 -13.79 7.60 16.98
CA PRO A 202 -14.52 6.68 17.86
C PRO A 202 -15.07 5.43 17.15
N ALA A 203 -15.33 5.50 15.84
CA ALA A 203 -15.83 4.36 15.07
C ALA A 203 -14.81 3.19 14.94
N LEU A 204 -13.54 3.38 15.33
CA LEU A 204 -12.57 2.30 15.47
C LEU A 204 -12.95 1.28 16.55
N GLN A 205 -13.82 1.64 17.49
CA GLN A 205 -14.33 0.73 18.52
C GLN A 205 -15.50 -0.13 18.03
N SER A 206 -15.88 -0.03 16.75
CA SER A 206 -16.90 -0.90 16.17
C SER A 206 -16.50 -2.37 16.27
N GLU A 207 -17.46 -3.22 16.64
CA GLU A 207 -17.27 -4.68 16.70
C GLU A 207 -17.03 -5.27 15.31
N ASN A 208 -17.54 -4.62 14.25
CA ASN A 208 -17.37 -5.08 12.88
C ASN A 208 -16.00 -4.71 12.30
N TYR A 209 -15.29 -5.72 11.81
CA TYR A 209 -13.93 -5.57 11.32
C TYR A 209 -13.82 -4.78 10.01
N ASP A 210 -14.86 -4.78 9.15
CA ASP A 210 -14.83 -4.00 7.90
C ASP A 210 -14.92 -2.50 8.20
N ILE A 211 -15.69 -2.11 9.23
CA ILE A 211 -15.78 -0.73 9.69
C ILE A 211 -14.43 -0.28 10.25
N ARG A 212 -13.81 -1.07 11.15
CA ARG A 212 -12.46 -0.75 11.68
C ARG A 212 -11.45 -0.54 10.55
N LYS A 213 -11.44 -1.39 9.52
CA LYS A 213 -10.58 -1.23 8.33
C LYS A 213 -10.84 0.08 7.58
N ALA A 214 -12.11 0.43 7.37
CA ALA A 214 -12.47 1.67 6.69
C ALA A 214 -11.95 2.90 7.45
N ILE A 215 -12.11 2.91 8.78
CA ILE A 215 -11.61 4.01 9.61
C ILE A 215 -10.07 4.05 9.64
N LEU A 216 -9.37 2.91 9.70
CA LEU A 216 -7.91 2.88 9.58
C LEU A 216 -7.43 3.44 8.23
N THR A 217 -8.22 3.26 7.17
CA THR A 217 -7.99 3.91 5.88
C THR A 217 -8.13 5.42 6.01
N CYS A 218 -9.20 5.93 6.62
CA CYS A 218 -9.36 7.36 6.90
C CYS A 218 -8.16 7.94 7.65
N VAL A 219 -7.75 7.30 8.75
CA VAL A 219 -6.61 7.73 9.58
C VAL A 219 -5.32 7.80 8.75
N THR A 220 -5.08 6.78 7.91
CA THR A 220 -3.89 6.71 7.07
C THR A 220 -3.87 7.82 6.01
N GLU A 221 -5.00 8.08 5.34
CA GLU A 221 -5.10 9.15 4.34
C GLU A 221 -4.98 10.54 4.97
N ILE A 222 -5.53 10.73 6.18
CA ILE A 222 -5.35 11.96 6.98
C ILE A 222 -3.86 12.20 7.26
N ILE A 223 -3.11 11.17 7.70
CA ILE A 223 -1.66 11.27 7.92
C ILE A 223 -0.96 11.65 6.61
N VAL A 224 -1.25 10.93 5.53
CA VAL A 224 -0.61 11.13 4.22
C VAL A 224 -0.76 12.57 3.74
N GLN A 225 -1.96 13.15 3.82
CA GLN A 225 -2.22 14.46 3.23
C GLN A 225 -1.86 15.64 4.13
N LYS A 226 -2.12 15.54 5.44
CA LYS A 226 -1.95 16.67 6.37
C LYS A 226 -0.64 16.62 7.14
N TYR A 227 -0.17 15.42 7.49
CA TYR A 227 0.89 15.24 8.47
C TYR A 227 2.21 14.69 7.88
N SER A 228 2.29 14.59 6.55
CA SER A 228 3.53 14.27 5.84
C SER A 228 4.42 15.51 5.71
N GLY A 229 5.71 15.36 6.03
CA GLY A 229 6.71 16.43 5.89
C GLY A 229 6.98 17.22 7.17
N HIS A 230 7.45 18.46 7.02
CA HIS A 230 7.77 19.33 8.16
C HIS A 230 6.48 19.94 8.71
N THR A 231 6.14 19.59 9.95
CA THR A 231 4.89 19.97 10.61
C THR A 231 5.17 20.71 11.92
N SER A 232 4.19 21.48 12.42
CA SER A 232 4.32 22.14 13.73
C SER A 232 4.36 21.11 14.87
N THR A 233 4.84 21.49 16.07
CA THR A 233 4.91 20.58 17.23
C THR A 233 3.53 20.02 17.64
N VAL A 234 2.47 20.82 17.49
CA VAL A 234 1.08 20.40 17.73
C VAL A 234 0.68 19.34 16.71
N ASP A 235 0.97 19.57 15.43
CA ASP A 235 0.68 18.61 14.37
C ASP A 235 1.45 17.29 14.55
N GLU A 236 2.67 17.33 15.10
CA GLU A 236 3.42 16.11 15.43
C GLU A 236 2.72 15.27 16.51
N SER A 237 2.17 15.91 17.54
CA SER A 237 1.46 15.20 18.60
C SER A 237 0.19 14.51 18.11
N VAL A 238 -0.57 15.19 17.23
CA VAL A 238 -1.77 14.63 16.62
C VAL A 238 -1.42 13.48 15.68
N ARG A 239 -0.36 13.64 14.86
CA ARG A 239 0.17 12.56 14.02
C ARG A 239 0.58 11.35 14.85
N ASP A 240 1.32 11.56 15.93
CA ASP A 240 1.79 10.49 16.80
C ASP A 240 0.60 9.73 17.41
N SER A 241 -0.49 10.40 17.82
CA SER A 241 -1.70 9.71 18.29
C SER A 241 -2.34 8.80 17.21
N TYR A 242 -2.39 9.26 15.95
CA TYR A 242 -2.88 8.42 14.86
C TYR A 242 -1.97 7.22 14.57
N LEU A 243 -0.65 7.43 14.61
CA LEU A 243 0.32 6.35 14.44
C LEU A 243 0.25 5.33 15.58
N ASN A 244 -0.01 5.77 16.82
CA ASN A 244 -0.24 4.88 17.95
C ASN A 244 -1.48 4.01 17.75
N GLU A 245 -2.57 4.57 17.24
CA GLU A 245 -3.78 3.78 16.93
C GLU A 245 -3.50 2.75 15.82
N LEU A 246 -2.80 3.13 14.74
CA LEU A 246 -2.36 2.18 13.71
C LEU A 246 -1.40 1.11 14.27
N PHE A 247 -0.53 1.48 15.20
CA PHE A 247 0.41 0.56 15.84
C PHE A 247 -0.32 -0.47 16.69
N PHE A 248 -1.28 -0.03 17.51
CA PHE A 248 -2.12 -0.89 18.34
C PHE A 248 -2.88 -1.92 17.51
N ARG A 249 -3.40 -1.52 16.34
CA ARG A 249 -4.19 -2.40 15.45
C ARG A 249 -3.38 -3.48 14.74
N ILE A 250 -2.03 -3.47 14.80
CA ILE A 250 -1.20 -4.61 14.34
C ILE A 250 -1.58 -5.90 15.11
N MET A 251 -2.07 -5.75 16.34
CA MET A 251 -2.51 -6.82 17.22
C MET A 251 -4.03 -7.00 17.28
N ASP A 252 -4.80 -6.44 16.33
CA ASP A 252 -6.27 -6.56 16.34
C ASP A 252 -6.74 -8.03 16.37
N ILE A 253 -7.84 -8.29 17.08
CA ILE A 253 -8.40 -9.64 17.22
C ILE A 253 -8.75 -10.28 15.86
N ASN A 254 -9.10 -9.47 14.86
CA ASN A 254 -9.51 -9.96 13.56
C ASN A 254 -8.34 -9.95 12.56
N PRO A 255 -8.05 -11.07 11.87
CA PRO A 255 -6.95 -11.17 10.90
C PRO A 255 -7.08 -10.20 9.72
N PHE A 256 -8.29 -9.86 9.29
CA PHE A 256 -8.49 -8.93 8.17
C PHE A 256 -8.12 -7.50 8.53
N VAL A 257 -8.27 -7.09 9.80
CA VAL A 257 -7.81 -5.78 10.29
C VAL A 257 -6.30 -5.76 10.36
N ARG A 258 -5.69 -6.82 10.91
CA ARG A 258 -4.22 -6.96 10.97
C ARG A 258 -3.59 -6.94 9.59
N ASN A 259 -4.14 -7.68 8.63
CA ASN A 259 -3.71 -7.63 7.23
C ASN A 259 -3.81 -6.19 6.67
N HIS A 260 -4.94 -5.52 6.91
CA HIS A 260 -5.18 -4.18 6.39
C HIS A 260 -4.24 -3.13 6.98
N VAL A 261 -3.99 -3.17 8.29
CA VAL A 261 -3.11 -2.19 8.94
C VAL A 261 -1.65 -2.37 8.51
N LEU A 262 -1.21 -3.60 8.20
CA LEU A 262 0.12 -3.84 7.64
C LEU A 262 0.29 -3.14 6.28
N HIS A 263 -0.74 -3.16 5.43
CA HIS A 263 -0.73 -2.38 4.17
C HIS A 263 -0.78 -0.87 4.41
N MET A 264 -1.42 -0.40 5.47
CA MET A 264 -1.39 1.02 5.84
C MET A 264 0.03 1.45 6.25
N TRP A 265 0.71 0.62 7.07
CA TRP A 265 2.11 0.85 7.43
C TRP A 265 3.04 0.81 6.21
N GLU A 266 2.85 -0.15 5.31
CA GLU A 266 3.57 -0.23 4.04
C GLU A 266 3.46 1.08 3.25
N LYS A 267 2.23 1.58 3.05
CA LYS A 267 1.96 2.86 2.38
C LYS A 267 2.67 4.03 3.07
N LEU A 268 2.57 4.14 4.39
CA LEU A 268 3.17 5.24 5.16
C LEU A 268 4.70 5.23 5.09
N VAL A 269 5.31 4.04 5.15
CA VAL A 269 6.77 3.87 5.03
C VAL A 269 7.23 4.20 3.61
N GLU A 270 6.48 3.78 2.58
CA GLU A 270 6.83 4.01 1.18
C GLU A 270 6.95 5.51 0.85
N ILE A 271 6.00 6.31 1.35
CA ILE A 271 5.99 7.77 1.17
C ILE A 271 6.86 8.53 2.19
N LYS A 272 7.55 7.82 3.09
CA LYS A 272 8.39 8.38 4.18
C LYS A 272 7.62 9.28 5.16
N ALA A 273 6.36 8.94 5.46
CA ALA A 273 5.54 9.67 6.45
C ALA A 273 5.78 9.20 7.89
N VAL A 274 6.46 8.06 8.10
CA VAL A 274 6.71 7.51 9.44
C VAL A 274 7.91 8.22 10.10
N PRO A 275 7.77 8.77 11.31
CA PRO A 275 8.89 9.35 12.06
C PRO A 275 9.90 8.29 12.52
N LYS A 276 11.18 8.69 12.66
CA LYS A 276 12.29 7.80 13.05
C LYS A 276 12.00 6.95 14.30
N ARG A 277 11.31 7.52 15.29
CA ARG A 277 10.97 6.87 16.57
C ARG A 277 10.03 5.66 16.45
N TYR A 278 9.33 5.50 15.33
CA TYR A 278 8.42 4.37 15.12
C TYR A 278 9.10 3.18 14.43
N TYR A 279 10.20 3.38 13.70
CA TYR A 279 10.77 2.33 12.84
C TYR A 279 11.09 1.05 13.60
N THR A 280 11.82 1.13 14.71
CA THR A 280 12.20 -0.08 15.47
C THR A 280 10.99 -0.80 16.06
N ALA A 281 10.09 -0.06 16.73
CA ALA A 281 8.89 -0.64 17.34
C ALA A 281 7.94 -1.26 16.31
N VAL A 282 7.69 -0.57 15.19
CA VAL A 282 6.86 -1.08 14.10
C VAL A 282 7.51 -2.31 13.47
N THR A 283 8.82 -2.28 13.19
CA THR A 283 9.52 -3.43 12.62
C THR A 283 9.40 -4.65 13.54
N GLU A 284 9.58 -4.47 14.84
CA GLU A 284 9.44 -5.56 15.83
C GLU A 284 8.02 -6.14 15.83
N ALA A 285 7.00 -5.29 15.87
CA ALA A 285 5.60 -5.72 15.83
C ALA A 285 5.26 -6.46 14.53
N VAL A 286 5.73 -5.96 13.38
CA VAL A 286 5.52 -6.58 12.06
C VAL A 286 6.25 -7.90 11.93
N VAL A 287 7.51 -8.01 12.39
CA VAL A 287 8.25 -9.29 12.42
C VAL A 287 7.51 -10.30 13.30
N GLY A 288 6.95 -9.88 14.43
CA GLY A 288 6.07 -10.72 15.26
C GLY A 288 4.75 -11.14 14.59
N ARG A 289 4.44 -10.68 13.38
CA ARG A 289 3.32 -11.16 12.55
C ARG A 289 3.72 -12.24 11.55
N LEU A 290 5.00 -12.58 11.43
CA LEU A 290 5.42 -13.71 10.60
C LEU A 290 4.95 -15.07 11.16
N GLU A 291 4.66 -15.14 12.46
CA GLU A 291 4.10 -16.31 13.12
C GLU A 291 2.55 -16.34 13.10
N ASP A 292 1.91 -15.45 12.33
CA ASP A 292 0.46 -15.38 12.30
C ASP A 292 -0.16 -16.69 11.81
N LYS A 293 -1.27 -17.10 12.43
CA LYS A 293 -2.05 -18.25 11.97
C LYS A 293 -2.62 -18.02 10.57
N ASN A 294 -3.02 -16.79 10.26
CA ASN A 294 -3.60 -16.44 8.97
C ASN A 294 -2.49 -16.10 7.96
N TYR A 295 -2.43 -16.85 6.87
CA TYR A 295 -1.41 -16.67 5.83
C TYR A 295 -1.44 -15.28 5.18
N LEU A 296 -2.61 -14.64 5.09
CA LEU A 296 -2.71 -13.28 4.53
C LEU A 296 -1.93 -12.27 5.39
N VAL A 297 -1.96 -12.44 6.71
CA VAL A 297 -1.22 -11.56 7.62
C VAL A 297 0.29 -11.81 7.52
N ARG A 298 0.72 -13.08 7.37
CA ARG A 298 2.14 -13.40 7.12
C ARG A 298 2.63 -12.80 5.80
N ASP A 299 1.84 -12.94 4.74
CA ASP A 299 2.08 -12.36 3.40
C ASP A 299 2.27 -10.84 3.50
N SER A 300 1.30 -10.12 4.08
CA SER A 300 1.41 -8.66 4.29
C SER A 300 2.57 -8.27 5.20
N ALA A 301 2.95 -9.10 6.18
CA ALA A 301 4.07 -8.82 7.07
C ALA A 301 5.41 -8.92 6.34
N LEU A 302 5.63 -9.97 5.53
CA LEU A 302 6.83 -10.12 4.69
C LEU A 302 6.98 -8.94 3.72
N ALA A 303 5.87 -8.54 3.08
CA ALA A 303 5.84 -7.36 2.20
C ALA A 303 6.21 -6.07 2.95
N CYS A 304 5.59 -5.85 4.12
CA CYS A 304 5.83 -4.67 4.94
C CYS A 304 7.30 -4.60 5.42
N ILE A 305 7.89 -5.73 5.86
CA ILE A 305 9.32 -5.78 6.25
C ILE A 305 10.23 -5.44 5.07
N SER A 306 9.90 -5.92 3.87
CA SER A 306 10.66 -5.59 2.65
C SER A 306 10.64 -4.09 2.38
N VAL A 307 9.46 -3.45 2.47
CA VAL A 307 9.32 -1.99 2.29
C VAL A 307 10.03 -1.22 3.40
N ILE A 308 9.93 -1.66 4.65
CA ILE A 308 10.67 -1.09 5.79
C ILE A 308 12.18 -1.15 5.55
N ALA A 309 12.72 -2.29 5.13
CA ALA A 309 14.13 -2.44 4.82
C ALA A 309 14.56 -1.51 3.69
N GLN A 310 13.78 -1.38 2.62
CA GLN A 310 14.11 -0.51 1.47
C GLN A 310 14.03 1.00 1.77
N LYS A 311 13.15 1.41 2.69
CA LYS A 311 12.86 2.82 3.01
C LYS A 311 13.32 3.21 4.42
N ASN A 312 14.23 2.45 5.00
CA ASN A 312 14.71 2.65 6.36
C ASN A 312 15.51 3.96 6.56
N TRP A 313 15.63 4.39 7.81
CA TRP A 313 16.39 5.60 8.21
C TRP A 313 17.87 5.35 8.54
N PHE A 314 18.28 4.09 8.61
CA PHE A 314 19.60 3.65 9.09
C PHE A 314 20.64 3.50 7.97
N GLY A 315 20.21 3.44 6.71
CA GLY A 315 21.05 3.42 5.52
C GLY A 315 20.83 2.19 4.64
N GLN A 316 21.50 2.18 3.48
CA GLN A 316 21.37 1.11 2.49
C GLN A 316 22.20 -0.14 2.84
N VAL A 317 23.32 0.05 3.54
CA VAL A 317 24.22 -1.06 3.94
C VAL A 317 23.94 -1.44 5.39
N LEU A 318 23.32 -2.59 5.58
CA LEU A 318 22.87 -3.16 6.86
C LEU A 318 23.80 -4.30 7.33
N ASN A 319 25.11 -4.13 7.11
CA ASN A 319 26.12 -5.11 7.52
C ASN A 319 26.38 -5.02 9.03
N SER A 320 26.05 -6.09 9.77
CA SER A 320 26.13 -6.15 11.23
C SER A 320 27.55 -5.93 11.77
N THR A 321 28.57 -6.46 11.10
CA THR A 321 29.98 -6.35 11.51
C THR A 321 30.47 -4.89 11.43
N LEU A 322 30.27 -4.24 10.29
CA LEU A 322 30.69 -2.84 10.08
C LEU A 322 29.99 -1.88 11.04
N ILE A 323 28.70 -2.09 11.32
CA ILE A 323 27.96 -1.24 12.26
C ILE A 323 28.40 -1.52 13.70
N ARG A 324 28.73 -2.76 14.06
CA ARG A 324 29.23 -3.11 15.39
C ARG A 324 30.57 -2.45 15.70
N GLU A 325 31.47 -2.40 14.71
CA GLU A 325 32.74 -1.67 14.81
C GLU A 325 32.47 -0.18 15.07
N LYS A 326 31.64 0.47 14.26
CA LYS A 326 31.27 1.89 14.44
C LYS A 326 30.56 2.17 15.77
N PHE A 327 29.77 1.23 16.27
CA PHE A 327 29.13 1.31 17.58
C PHE A 327 30.16 1.24 18.71
N SER A 328 31.19 0.39 18.60
CA SER A 328 32.27 0.33 19.58
C SER A 328 33.08 1.63 19.61
N GLU A 329 33.39 2.19 18.43
CA GLU A 329 34.08 3.49 18.32
C GLU A 329 33.27 4.64 18.94
N SER A 330 31.96 4.70 18.68
CA SER A 330 31.10 5.73 19.26
C SER A 330 30.92 5.59 20.77
N ARG A 331 30.96 4.36 21.29
CA ARG A 331 30.97 4.09 22.73
C ARG A 331 32.25 4.64 23.37
N ASP A 332 33.41 4.33 22.81
CA ASP A 332 34.69 4.82 23.33
C ASP A 332 34.79 6.35 23.27
N GLU A 333 34.24 6.96 22.23
CA GLU A 333 34.11 8.41 22.08
C GLU A 333 33.24 9.02 23.19
N CYS A 334 32.07 8.44 23.49
CA CYS A 334 31.19 8.90 24.57
C CYS A 334 31.88 8.85 25.94
N VAL A 335 32.59 7.75 26.23
CA VAL A 335 33.32 7.58 27.51
C VAL A 335 34.42 8.64 27.66
N LYS A 336 35.15 8.96 26.58
CA LYS A 336 36.20 9.99 26.59
C LYS A 336 35.65 11.40 26.83
N ILE A 337 34.49 11.71 26.26
CA ILE A 337 33.88 13.05 26.34
C ILE A 337 33.21 13.28 27.69
N PHE A 338 32.37 12.33 28.16
CA PHE A 338 31.54 12.55 29.34
C PHE A 338 32.33 12.50 30.64
N GLN A 339 33.39 11.68 30.74
CA GLN A 339 34.24 11.43 31.93
C GLN A 339 33.51 10.95 33.20
N ASP A 340 32.24 11.31 33.36
CA ASP A 340 31.26 10.93 34.36
C ASP A 340 30.28 9.92 33.74
N THR A 341 30.24 8.73 34.33
CA THR A 341 29.39 7.62 33.89
C THR A 341 27.91 7.86 34.14
N GLU A 342 27.55 8.52 35.25
CA GLU A 342 26.15 8.74 35.62
C GLU A 342 25.51 9.78 34.68
N LYS A 343 26.25 10.86 34.38
CA LYS A 343 25.83 11.86 33.39
C LYS A 343 25.63 11.25 32.00
N LEU A 344 26.51 10.32 31.60
CA LEU A 344 26.39 9.62 30.32
C LEU A 344 25.16 8.70 30.27
N GLU A 345 24.93 7.90 31.33
CA GLU A 345 23.77 7.01 31.40
C GLU A 345 22.45 7.78 31.36
N ASN A 346 22.34 8.88 32.10
CA ASN A 346 21.16 9.74 32.08
C ASN A 346 20.94 10.37 30.68
N ALA A 347 22.01 10.83 30.02
CA ALA A 347 21.92 11.36 28.66
C ALA A 347 21.48 10.30 27.63
N LEU A 348 22.00 9.07 27.76
CA LEU A 348 21.63 7.93 26.92
C LEU A 348 20.18 7.52 27.14
N LEU A 349 19.71 7.45 28.39
CA LEU A 349 18.34 7.13 28.74
C LEU A 349 17.36 8.14 28.15
N HIS A 350 17.63 9.43 28.35
CA HIS A 350 16.84 10.52 27.78
C HIS A 350 16.78 10.42 26.25
N GLN A 351 17.90 10.13 25.58
CA GLN A 351 17.90 9.95 24.13
C GLN A 351 17.19 8.67 23.66
N ARG A 352 17.29 7.54 24.39
CA ARG A 352 16.52 6.33 24.08
C ARG A 352 15.01 6.59 24.09
N ASN A 353 14.53 7.35 25.07
CA ASN A 353 13.11 7.70 25.19
C ASN A 353 12.60 8.56 24.01
N GLN A 354 13.47 9.27 23.30
CA GLN A 354 13.07 10.01 22.09
C GLN A 354 12.88 9.10 20.87
N PHE A 355 13.45 7.89 20.90
CA PHE A 355 13.41 6.89 19.84
C PHE A 355 12.31 5.85 20.00
N THR A 356 11.45 6.01 21.00
CA THR A 356 10.26 5.19 21.20
C THR A 356 9.00 5.97 20.79
N PRO A 357 7.94 5.29 20.32
CA PRO A 357 6.62 5.89 20.23
C PRO A 357 6.23 6.51 21.58
N LYS A 358 5.63 7.69 21.55
CA LYS A 358 5.13 8.31 22.78
C LYS A 358 3.84 7.60 23.16
N GLU A 359 3.79 7.00 24.35
CA GLU A 359 2.53 6.47 24.88
C GLU A 359 1.56 7.64 25.12
N ASP A 360 0.36 7.57 24.53
CA ASP A 360 -0.72 8.50 24.87
C ASP A 360 -1.12 8.21 26.31
N ILE A 361 -0.81 9.10 27.25
CA ILE A 361 -1.41 9.10 28.59
C ILE A 361 -2.88 9.54 28.40
N LYS A 362 -3.73 8.64 27.91
CA LYS A 362 -5.17 8.76 28.10
C LYS A 362 -5.46 8.29 29.52
N GLY A 363 -5.80 9.24 30.40
CA GLY A 363 -6.27 8.92 31.74
C GLY A 363 -7.49 7.99 31.72
N ASP A 364 -7.43 7.00 32.60
CA ASP A 364 -8.46 6.10 33.12
C ASP A 364 -9.51 5.47 32.17
N LEU A 365 -9.52 4.14 32.15
CA LEU A 365 -10.59 3.33 32.76
C LEU A 365 -10.09 1.88 32.99
N ASP A 366 -9.73 1.61 34.24
CA ASP A 366 -9.81 0.35 35.00
C ASP A 366 -9.64 -1.00 34.27
N ILE A 367 -8.39 -1.48 34.17
CA ILE A 367 -8.03 -2.85 34.61
C ILE A 367 -6.67 -2.75 35.31
N VAL A 368 -6.71 -2.68 36.64
CA VAL A 368 -5.53 -2.84 37.48
C VAL A 368 -5.18 -4.33 37.48
N ASP A 369 -4.13 -4.72 36.76
CA ASP A 369 -3.40 -5.95 37.08
C ASP A 369 -2.33 -5.56 38.09
N GLU A 370 -2.62 -5.79 39.37
CA GLU A 370 -1.70 -5.57 40.49
C GLU A 370 -0.50 -6.52 40.35
N GLY A 371 0.56 -6.06 39.70
CA GLY A 371 1.83 -6.78 39.69
C GLY A 371 2.86 -6.20 38.74
N LEU A 372 3.71 -5.31 39.27
CA LEU A 372 4.85 -4.63 38.64
C LEU A 372 4.57 -3.23 38.07
N VAL A 373 4.15 -2.30 38.93
CA VAL A 373 4.36 -0.87 38.67
C VAL A 373 5.63 -0.45 39.41
N SER A 374 6.72 -0.25 38.66
CA SER A 374 7.83 0.57 39.15
C SER A 374 7.37 2.03 39.17
N GLU A 375 7.03 2.50 40.35
CA GLU A 375 6.82 3.91 40.69
C GLU A 375 8.13 4.67 40.46
N ASP A 376 8.27 5.37 39.31
CA ASP A 376 9.24 6.49 39.17
C ASP A 376 9.08 7.35 37.89
N ARG A 377 8.05 7.16 37.06
CA ARG A 377 7.97 7.83 35.73
C ARG A 377 7.56 9.31 35.71
N SER A 378 7.49 10.00 36.85
CA SER A 378 6.93 11.38 36.92
C SER A 378 7.96 12.50 37.13
N ALA A 379 9.26 12.20 37.18
CA ALA A 379 10.29 13.19 37.51
C ALA A 379 11.49 13.24 36.54
N GLU A 380 11.31 13.32 35.20
CA GLU A 380 12.51 13.31 34.31
C GLU A 380 12.38 13.91 32.89
N ASN A 381 11.63 15.01 32.70
CA ASN A 381 11.55 15.70 31.38
C ASN A 381 12.34 17.01 31.28
N THR A 382 13.26 17.28 32.21
CA THR A 382 14.23 18.38 32.04
C THR A 382 15.37 17.87 31.15
N PRO A 383 15.58 18.42 29.94
CA PRO A 383 16.67 17.97 29.09
C PRO A 383 18.01 18.14 29.84
N PRO A 384 18.86 17.09 29.90
CA PRO A 384 20.16 17.22 30.55
C PRO A 384 20.95 18.34 29.89
N SER A 385 21.58 19.21 30.69
CA SER A 385 22.46 20.28 30.20
C SER A 385 23.73 19.66 29.62
N LEU A 386 23.71 19.40 28.32
CA LEU A 386 24.80 18.80 27.56
C LEU A 386 25.46 19.83 26.66
N THR A 387 26.77 19.73 26.49
CA THR A 387 27.52 20.47 25.46
C THR A 387 27.22 19.92 24.05
N ASP A 388 27.45 20.71 23.01
CA ASP A 388 27.21 20.29 21.62
C ASP A 388 28.00 19.03 21.23
N SER A 389 29.22 18.88 21.77
CA SER A 389 30.06 17.70 21.59
C SER A 389 29.45 16.47 22.27
N GLU A 390 28.92 16.62 23.48
CA GLU A 390 28.23 15.57 24.23
C GLU A 390 26.95 15.12 23.50
N ILE A 391 26.15 16.07 23.02
CA ILE A 391 24.92 15.78 22.26
C ILE A 391 25.24 14.99 20.98
N THR A 392 26.28 15.41 20.25
CA THR A 392 26.68 14.73 19.01
C THR A 392 27.16 13.31 19.26
N ALA A 393 27.96 13.08 20.30
CA ALA A 393 28.45 11.76 20.68
C ALA A 393 27.30 10.82 21.08
N VAL A 394 26.37 11.28 21.93
CA VAL A 394 25.20 10.49 22.35
C VAL A 394 24.29 10.20 21.16
N ASN A 395 24.02 11.16 20.29
CA ASN A 395 23.22 10.95 19.08
C ASN A 395 23.83 9.89 18.16
N LYS A 396 25.16 9.89 17.99
CA LYS A 396 25.90 8.89 17.21
C LYS A 396 25.84 7.51 17.85
N TYR A 397 25.99 7.42 19.17
CA TYR A 397 25.84 6.17 19.92
C TYR A 397 24.45 5.57 19.73
N ILE A 398 23.41 6.36 19.99
CA ILE A 398 22.01 5.94 19.90
C ILE A 398 21.61 5.59 18.47
N PHE A 399 22.17 6.30 17.48
CA PHE A 399 21.98 5.94 16.07
C PHE A 399 22.48 4.52 15.80
N TYR A 400 23.73 4.19 16.13
CA TYR A 400 24.27 2.85 15.86
C TYR A 400 23.64 1.76 16.74
N GLU A 401 23.27 2.07 17.98
CA GLU A 401 22.50 1.14 18.84
C GLU A 401 21.19 0.73 18.17
N ASN A 402 20.42 1.72 17.69
CA ASN A 402 19.15 1.45 17.02
C ASN A 402 19.33 0.80 15.66
N THR A 403 20.40 1.13 14.91
CA THR A 403 20.74 0.42 13.67
C THR A 403 21.01 -1.06 13.95
N LEU A 404 21.74 -1.41 15.01
CA LEU A 404 21.99 -2.81 15.36
C LEU A 404 20.71 -3.54 15.76
N LYS A 405 19.84 -2.90 16.55
CA LYS A 405 18.51 -3.45 16.89
C LYS A 405 17.69 -3.71 15.63
N PHE A 406 17.65 -2.74 14.72
CA PHE A 406 16.94 -2.84 13.44
C PHE A 406 17.50 -3.98 12.57
N ILE A 407 18.82 -4.08 12.40
CA ILE A 407 19.47 -5.16 11.65
C ILE A 407 19.09 -6.53 12.24
N ASN A 408 19.07 -6.66 13.57
CA ASN A 408 18.68 -7.90 14.21
C ASN A 408 17.23 -8.29 13.91
N LEU A 409 16.30 -7.32 13.92
CA LEU A 409 14.90 -7.56 13.56
C LEU A 409 14.75 -8.02 12.10
N ILE A 410 15.46 -7.38 11.16
CA ILE A 410 15.47 -7.82 9.76
C ILE A 410 16.08 -9.22 9.63
N LYS A 411 17.14 -9.53 10.38
CA LYS A 411 17.74 -10.87 10.41
C LYS A 411 16.77 -11.94 10.92
N VAL A 412 15.97 -11.62 11.94
CA VAL A 412 14.89 -12.52 12.40
C VAL A 412 13.87 -12.74 11.27
N GLY A 413 13.43 -11.67 10.60
CA GLY A 413 12.54 -11.78 9.44
C GLY A 413 13.12 -12.59 8.28
N LEU A 414 14.43 -12.48 8.03
CA LEU A 414 15.15 -13.31 7.07
C LEU A 414 15.11 -14.80 7.45
N GLY A 415 15.32 -15.12 8.73
CA GLY A 415 15.21 -16.49 9.24
C GLY A 415 13.85 -17.13 8.93
N TYR A 416 12.76 -16.43 9.26
CA TYR A 416 11.40 -16.86 8.92
C TYR A 416 11.18 -16.99 7.41
N SER A 417 11.75 -16.08 6.61
CA SER A 417 11.62 -16.15 5.15
C SER A 417 12.26 -17.41 4.58
N ILE A 418 13.40 -17.82 5.11
CA ILE A 418 14.08 -19.07 4.70
C ILE A 418 13.20 -20.28 5.02
N GLU A 419 12.61 -20.34 6.21
CA GLU A 419 11.68 -21.41 6.59
C GLU A 419 10.42 -21.44 5.70
N LEU A 420 9.89 -20.26 5.36
CA LEU A 420 8.70 -20.12 4.52
C LEU A 420 8.93 -20.44 3.04
N LEU A 421 10.18 -20.58 2.58
CA LEU A 421 10.46 -21.11 1.22
C LEU A 421 9.98 -22.55 1.05
N GLU A 422 9.87 -23.32 2.12
CA GLU A 422 9.34 -24.69 2.12
C GLU A 422 7.82 -24.74 2.38
N SER A 423 7.16 -23.58 2.49
CA SER A 423 5.71 -23.51 2.71
C SER A 423 4.93 -24.14 1.55
N LYS A 424 3.82 -24.80 1.88
CA LYS A 424 2.87 -25.31 0.89
C LYS A 424 2.06 -24.19 0.22
N THR A 425 2.09 -22.99 0.77
CA THR A 425 1.36 -21.84 0.24
C THR A 425 2.25 -21.08 -0.73
N GLU A 426 1.93 -21.09 -2.02
CA GLU A 426 2.70 -20.40 -3.07
C GLU A 426 3.02 -18.93 -2.74
N ARG A 427 2.07 -18.21 -2.12
CA ARG A 427 2.28 -16.80 -1.74
C ARG A 427 3.37 -16.63 -0.70
N ASP A 428 3.37 -17.45 0.34
CA ASP A 428 4.38 -17.41 1.40
C ASP A 428 5.79 -17.54 0.78
N VAL A 429 5.94 -18.44 -0.19
CA VAL A 429 7.21 -18.63 -0.93
C VAL A 429 7.56 -17.39 -1.75
N ILE A 430 6.62 -16.87 -2.54
CA ILE A 430 6.87 -15.71 -3.43
C ILE A 430 7.25 -14.46 -2.62
N GLU A 431 6.56 -14.20 -1.51
CA GLU A 431 6.85 -13.02 -0.70
C GLU A 431 8.14 -13.18 0.12
N SER A 432 8.45 -14.41 0.56
CA SER A 432 9.74 -14.72 1.19
C SER A 432 10.92 -14.51 0.23
N ILE A 433 10.75 -14.87 -1.05
CA ILE A 433 11.75 -14.58 -2.09
C ILE A 433 12.02 -13.07 -2.18
N LYS A 434 10.99 -12.22 -2.13
CA LYS A 434 11.16 -10.76 -2.20
C LYS A 434 11.88 -10.20 -0.97
N LEU A 435 11.58 -10.70 0.23
CA LEU A 435 12.27 -10.28 1.45
C LEU A 435 13.73 -10.74 1.44
N ILE A 436 14.02 -11.97 1.00
CA ILE A 436 15.40 -12.48 0.85
C ILE A 436 16.19 -11.62 -0.13
N VAL A 437 15.62 -11.30 -1.30
CA VAL A 437 16.23 -10.38 -2.27
C VAL A 437 16.54 -9.03 -1.63
N THR A 438 15.57 -8.46 -0.91
CA THR A 438 15.76 -7.19 -0.22
C THR A 438 16.88 -7.27 0.82
N CYS A 439 16.96 -8.36 1.60
CA CYS A 439 18.02 -8.58 2.58
C CYS A 439 19.41 -8.72 1.92
N ALA A 440 19.50 -9.44 0.80
CA ALA A 440 20.74 -9.58 0.03
C ALA A 440 21.21 -8.23 -0.54
N GLU A 441 20.29 -7.42 -1.07
CA GLU A 441 20.62 -6.09 -1.61
C GLU A 441 21.12 -5.11 -0.54
N HIS A 442 20.61 -5.21 0.68
CA HIS A 442 21.04 -4.38 1.80
C HIS A 442 22.23 -4.97 2.58
N HIS A 443 22.82 -6.09 2.11
CA HIS A 443 23.93 -6.77 2.77
C HIS A 443 23.64 -7.17 4.23
N VAL A 444 22.42 -7.62 4.50
CA VAL A 444 22.07 -8.27 5.76
C VAL A 444 22.81 -9.61 5.85
N GLU A 445 23.39 -9.89 7.00
CA GLU A 445 24.13 -11.13 7.26
C GLU A 445 23.27 -12.38 6.98
N GLY A 446 23.77 -13.28 6.12
CA GLY A 446 23.05 -14.48 5.66
C GLY A 446 22.11 -14.24 4.46
N GLY A 447 21.91 -12.99 4.03
CA GLY A 447 21.02 -12.67 2.90
C GLY A 447 21.51 -13.22 1.56
N GLU A 448 22.81 -13.12 1.28
CA GLU A 448 23.42 -13.66 0.05
C GLU A 448 23.34 -15.19 0.00
N ASP A 449 23.61 -15.86 1.13
CA ASP A 449 23.49 -17.32 1.24
C ASP A 449 22.02 -17.75 1.04
N ALA A 450 21.07 -17.07 1.67
CA ALA A 450 19.64 -17.33 1.46
C ALA A 450 19.20 -17.11 0.00
N PHE A 451 19.77 -16.10 -0.67
CA PHE A 451 19.49 -15.85 -2.08
C PHE A 451 19.99 -16.99 -2.98
N LEU A 452 21.11 -17.64 -2.67
CA LEU A 452 21.56 -18.83 -3.41
C LEU A 452 20.56 -19.99 -3.29
N HIS A 453 19.99 -20.21 -2.10
CA HIS A 453 18.93 -21.21 -1.88
C HIS A 453 17.68 -20.90 -2.71
N VAL A 454 17.31 -19.62 -2.85
CA VAL A 454 16.20 -19.19 -3.71
C VAL A 454 16.42 -19.60 -5.17
N LEU A 455 17.65 -19.53 -5.69
CA LEU A 455 17.92 -19.90 -7.09
C LEU A 455 17.53 -21.36 -7.39
N VAL A 456 17.78 -22.27 -6.45
CA VAL A 456 17.52 -23.70 -6.60
C VAL A 456 16.02 -24.01 -6.72
N LEU A 457 15.14 -23.15 -6.21
CA LEU A 457 13.68 -23.29 -6.35
C LEU A 457 13.21 -23.29 -7.81
N VAL A 458 14.04 -22.83 -8.76
CA VAL A 458 13.74 -22.91 -10.20
C VAL A 458 13.51 -24.35 -10.69
N PHE A 459 14.03 -25.36 -9.98
CA PHE A 459 13.86 -26.78 -10.33
C PHE A 459 12.59 -27.41 -9.77
N GLN A 460 12.17 -26.98 -8.58
CA GLN A 460 11.13 -27.66 -7.79
C GLN A 460 9.82 -26.87 -7.70
N GLY A 461 9.87 -25.55 -7.91
CA GLY A 461 8.71 -24.68 -7.78
C GLY A 461 7.72 -24.80 -8.93
N GLU A 462 6.47 -24.44 -8.66
CA GLU A 462 5.47 -24.20 -9.71
C GLU A 462 5.92 -23.09 -10.67
N ILE A 463 5.26 -22.97 -11.83
CA ILE A 463 5.64 -21.97 -12.83
C ILE A 463 5.69 -20.55 -12.25
N LYS A 464 4.79 -20.19 -11.33
CA LYS A 464 4.80 -18.86 -10.67
C LYS A 464 6.03 -18.66 -9.80
N ILE A 465 6.46 -19.69 -9.05
CA ILE A 465 7.67 -19.64 -8.23
C ILE A 465 8.90 -19.56 -9.15
N GLN A 466 8.96 -20.34 -10.24
CA GLN A 466 10.05 -20.25 -11.21
C GLN A 466 10.17 -18.85 -11.83
N LEU A 467 9.03 -18.21 -12.12
CA LEU A 467 8.99 -16.82 -12.60
C LEU A 467 9.42 -15.84 -11.51
N ALA A 468 9.01 -16.03 -10.26
CA ALA A 468 9.46 -15.21 -9.13
C ALA A 468 10.97 -15.31 -8.90
N VAL A 469 11.56 -16.51 -8.97
CA VAL A 469 13.01 -16.74 -8.89
C VAL A 469 13.74 -16.04 -10.04
N ARG A 470 13.21 -16.12 -11.27
CA ARG A 470 13.76 -15.38 -12.41
C ARG A 470 13.74 -13.87 -12.15
N ASP A 471 12.62 -13.34 -11.68
CA ASP A 471 12.46 -11.90 -11.44
C ASP A 471 13.36 -11.41 -10.30
N ALA A 472 13.48 -12.21 -9.23
CA ALA A 472 14.46 -12.02 -8.17
C ALA A 472 15.90 -11.98 -8.68
N PHE A 473 16.28 -12.93 -9.55
CA PHE A 473 17.59 -12.95 -10.19
C PHE A 473 17.85 -11.70 -11.03
N ILE A 474 16.84 -11.22 -11.77
CA ILE A 474 16.96 -9.98 -12.55
C ILE A 474 17.18 -8.78 -11.63
N GLU A 475 16.41 -8.70 -10.54
CA GLU A 475 16.48 -7.56 -9.62
C GLU A 475 17.88 -7.44 -9.01
N VAL A 476 18.35 -8.54 -8.40
CA VAL A 476 19.66 -8.60 -7.75
C VAL A 476 20.79 -8.36 -8.74
N VAL A 477 20.82 -9.06 -9.88
CA VAL A 477 21.99 -9.05 -10.78
C VAL A 477 22.00 -7.85 -11.72
N PHE A 478 20.84 -7.47 -12.29
CA PHE A 478 20.79 -6.51 -13.38
C PHE A 478 20.13 -5.17 -13.01
N ASN A 479 19.00 -5.17 -12.29
CA ASN A 479 18.27 -3.92 -12.06
C ASN A 479 18.90 -3.06 -10.97
N SER A 480 19.55 -3.67 -9.97
CA SER A 480 20.33 -2.92 -8.97
C SER A 480 21.37 -1.98 -9.59
N VAL A 481 21.92 -2.33 -10.76
CA VAL A 481 22.93 -1.55 -11.51
C VAL A 481 22.29 -0.60 -12.54
N SER A 482 21.04 -0.84 -12.91
CA SER A 482 20.33 -0.07 -13.96
C SER A 482 20.14 1.42 -13.61
N ARG A 483 20.15 1.76 -12.31
CA ARG A 483 20.00 3.13 -11.81
C ARG A 483 21.28 3.97 -11.93
N LEU A 484 22.41 3.35 -12.27
CA LEU A 484 23.69 4.05 -12.45
C LEU A 484 23.75 4.72 -13.84
N SER A 485 24.08 6.01 -13.86
CA SER A 485 24.39 6.75 -15.08
C SER A 485 25.75 6.30 -15.63
N ALA A 486 25.75 5.22 -16.40
CA ALA A 486 26.95 4.61 -16.97
C ALA A 486 26.71 4.15 -18.42
N SER A 487 27.78 3.83 -19.15
CA SER A 487 27.65 3.22 -20.47
C SER A 487 27.04 1.81 -20.38
N ALA A 488 26.47 1.31 -21.49
CA ALA A 488 25.93 -0.06 -21.51
C ALA A 488 27.01 -1.11 -21.20
N ALA A 489 28.25 -0.89 -21.67
CA ALA A 489 29.38 -1.75 -21.41
C ALA A 489 29.78 -1.73 -19.91
N THR A 490 29.86 -0.55 -19.31
CA THR A 490 30.19 -0.40 -17.88
C THR A 490 29.14 -1.05 -16.99
N ARG A 491 27.84 -0.88 -17.29
CA ARG A 491 26.78 -1.58 -16.56
C ARG A 491 26.93 -3.10 -16.69
N ALA A 492 27.17 -3.60 -17.89
CA ALA A 492 27.36 -5.02 -18.13
C ALA A 492 28.55 -5.58 -17.35
N MET A 493 29.65 -4.83 -17.23
CA MET A 493 30.81 -5.17 -16.42
C MET A 493 30.48 -5.28 -14.93
N ILE A 494 29.77 -4.29 -14.37
CA ILE A 494 29.36 -4.31 -12.96
C ILE A 494 28.40 -5.48 -12.69
N CYS A 495 27.43 -5.73 -13.60
CA CYS A 495 26.54 -6.89 -13.47
C CYS A 495 27.31 -8.22 -13.50
N ALA A 496 28.35 -8.33 -14.34
CA ALA A 496 29.18 -9.53 -14.42
C ALA A 496 29.98 -9.73 -13.13
N GLN A 497 30.63 -8.68 -12.61
CA GLN A 497 31.34 -8.72 -11.32
C GLN A 497 30.39 -9.10 -10.18
N LYS A 498 29.20 -8.51 -10.12
CA LYS A 498 28.19 -8.82 -9.10
C LYS A 498 27.75 -10.28 -9.17
N LEU A 499 27.43 -10.78 -10.36
CA LEU A 499 27.03 -12.18 -10.55
C LEU A 499 28.15 -13.14 -10.13
N ILE A 500 29.40 -12.87 -10.52
CA ILE A 500 30.55 -13.69 -10.17
C ILE A 500 30.79 -13.66 -8.67
N SER A 501 30.69 -12.49 -8.03
CA SER A 501 30.84 -12.34 -6.58
C SER A 501 29.81 -13.19 -5.82
N ILE A 502 28.54 -13.14 -6.22
CA ILE A 502 27.47 -13.96 -5.61
C ILE A 502 27.74 -15.46 -5.80
N LEU A 503 28.19 -15.87 -7.00
CA LEU A 503 28.38 -17.27 -7.35
C LEU A 503 29.75 -17.83 -6.96
N SER A 504 30.68 -17.00 -6.47
CA SER A 504 32.05 -17.42 -6.12
C SER A 504 32.09 -18.53 -5.04
N LYS A 505 31.06 -18.58 -4.20
CA LYS A 505 30.87 -19.59 -3.14
C LYS A 505 29.74 -20.58 -3.43
N ALA A 506 29.16 -20.53 -4.63
CA ALA A 506 28.02 -21.36 -4.99
C ALA A 506 28.41 -22.83 -5.19
N SER A 507 27.52 -23.72 -4.81
CA SER A 507 27.57 -25.15 -5.10
C SER A 507 27.24 -25.45 -6.57
N GLU A 508 27.59 -26.64 -7.04
CA GLU A 508 27.25 -27.13 -8.39
C GLU A 508 25.73 -27.09 -8.67
N GLY A 509 24.90 -27.34 -7.65
CA GLY A 509 23.43 -27.27 -7.77
C GLY A 509 22.94 -25.85 -8.03
N GLU A 510 23.52 -24.86 -7.34
CA GLU A 510 23.19 -23.44 -7.50
C GLU A 510 23.69 -22.90 -8.85
N LEU A 511 24.88 -23.32 -9.30
CA LEU A 511 25.39 -22.97 -10.63
C LEU A 511 24.51 -23.57 -11.75
N SER A 512 24.03 -24.81 -11.58
CA SER A 512 23.08 -25.42 -12.50
C SER A 512 21.74 -24.68 -12.52
N ALA A 513 21.28 -24.16 -11.38
CA ALA A 513 20.06 -23.34 -11.30
C ALA A 513 20.17 -22.08 -12.17
N VAL A 514 21.34 -21.44 -12.18
CA VAL A 514 21.61 -20.25 -13.01
C VAL A 514 21.48 -20.55 -14.51
N GLU A 515 21.92 -21.73 -14.98
CA GLU A 515 21.71 -22.16 -16.37
C GLU A 515 20.22 -22.22 -16.73
N ARG A 516 19.39 -22.79 -15.84
CA ARG A 516 17.95 -22.84 -16.02
C ARG A 516 17.29 -21.45 -15.97
N ILE A 517 17.77 -20.56 -15.10
CA ILE A 517 17.30 -19.17 -15.06
C ILE A 517 17.64 -18.43 -16.36
N PHE A 518 18.84 -18.60 -16.91
CA PHE A 518 19.20 -18.01 -18.21
C PHE A 518 18.32 -18.52 -19.36
N LEU A 519 17.92 -19.79 -19.35
CA LEU A 519 16.91 -20.33 -20.28
C LEU A 519 15.59 -19.55 -20.16
N LEU A 520 15.07 -19.38 -18.94
CA LEU A 520 13.82 -18.63 -18.68
C LEU A 520 13.92 -17.16 -19.11
N LEU A 521 15.07 -16.52 -18.91
CA LEU A 521 15.33 -15.15 -19.36
C LEU A 521 15.34 -15.06 -20.88
N LYS A 522 15.91 -16.06 -21.57
CA LYS A 522 15.99 -16.09 -23.02
C LYS A 522 14.62 -16.32 -23.68
N SER A 523 13.79 -17.16 -23.09
CA SER A 523 12.43 -17.45 -23.58
C SER A 523 11.51 -16.22 -23.57
N ASN A 524 11.84 -15.19 -22.78
CA ASN A 524 11.07 -13.95 -22.72
C ASN A 524 11.79 -12.80 -23.45
N PRO A 525 11.21 -12.23 -24.53
CA PRO A 525 11.82 -11.12 -25.28
C PRO A 525 12.18 -9.90 -24.42
N ALA A 526 11.38 -9.60 -23.38
CA ALA A 526 11.61 -8.45 -22.52
C ALA A 526 12.92 -8.58 -21.71
N TYR A 527 13.29 -9.81 -21.33
CA TYR A 527 14.45 -10.09 -20.50
C TYR A 527 15.69 -10.52 -21.28
N SER A 528 15.54 -10.96 -22.54
CA SER A 528 16.68 -11.31 -23.40
C SER A 528 17.67 -10.16 -23.61
N ARG A 529 17.30 -8.90 -23.33
CA ARG A 529 18.20 -7.74 -23.38
C ARG A 529 19.31 -7.77 -22.32
N HIS A 530 19.08 -8.44 -21.18
CA HIS A 530 20.06 -8.53 -20.10
C HIS A 530 21.24 -9.42 -20.49
N ILE A 531 20.98 -10.46 -21.28
CA ILE A 531 21.99 -11.35 -21.87
C ILE A 531 22.51 -10.72 -23.18
N SER A 532 23.16 -9.56 -23.07
CA SER A 532 23.73 -8.81 -24.20
C SER A 532 25.14 -9.29 -24.58
N SER A 533 25.63 -8.88 -25.76
CA SER A 533 27.04 -9.14 -26.14
C SER A 533 28.02 -8.48 -25.16
N PHE A 534 27.73 -7.26 -24.71
CA PHE A 534 28.55 -6.57 -23.71
C PHE A 534 28.66 -7.35 -22.39
N PHE A 535 27.60 -8.05 -21.98
CA PHE A 535 27.62 -8.89 -20.79
C PHE A 535 28.47 -10.14 -21.00
N LEU A 536 28.38 -10.78 -22.17
CA LEU A 536 29.24 -11.91 -22.52
C LEU A 536 30.72 -11.51 -22.55
N ASP A 537 31.04 -10.38 -23.19
CA ASP A 537 32.41 -9.86 -23.29
C ASP A 537 32.96 -9.49 -21.90
N ALA A 538 32.10 -8.95 -21.01
CA ALA A 538 32.47 -8.67 -19.63
C ALA A 538 32.80 -9.93 -18.82
N VAL A 539 31.96 -10.97 -18.90
CA VAL A 539 32.21 -12.25 -18.22
C VAL A 539 33.49 -12.90 -18.75
N TRP A 540 33.71 -12.87 -20.08
CA TRP A 540 34.94 -13.36 -20.68
C TRP A 540 36.17 -12.59 -20.23
N GLY A 541 36.13 -11.26 -20.23
CA GLY A 541 37.26 -10.44 -19.82
C GLY A 541 37.64 -10.61 -18.35
N ILE A 542 36.69 -10.96 -17.47
CA ILE A 542 37.00 -11.34 -16.08
C ILE A 542 37.62 -12.75 -16.03
N ALA A 543 37.12 -13.71 -16.82
CA ALA A 543 37.68 -15.06 -16.89
C ALA A 543 39.13 -15.08 -17.42
N GLU A 544 39.41 -14.27 -18.45
CA GLU A 544 40.74 -14.07 -19.03
C GLU A 544 41.66 -13.26 -18.09
N GLY A 545 41.09 -12.37 -17.28
CA GLY A 545 41.81 -11.48 -16.37
C GLY A 545 42.20 -10.14 -16.98
N SER A 546 41.55 -9.71 -18.07
CA SER A 546 41.77 -8.41 -18.72
C SER A 546 40.95 -7.27 -18.12
N LEU A 547 39.80 -7.58 -17.49
CA LEU A 547 38.89 -6.58 -16.93
C LEU A 547 38.99 -6.44 -15.41
N ASP A 548 39.51 -7.44 -14.71
CA ASP A 548 39.63 -7.43 -13.25
C ASP A 548 40.92 -8.15 -12.82
N ASN A 549 41.95 -7.35 -12.53
CA ASN A 549 43.25 -7.88 -12.11
C ASN A 549 43.23 -8.40 -10.67
N GLU A 550 42.27 -7.97 -9.84
CA GLU A 550 42.14 -8.36 -8.43
C GLU A 550 41.25 -9.60 -8.26
N ALA A 551 40.54 -10.02 -9.32
CA ALA A 551 39.69 -11.22 -9.31
C ALA A 551 40.47 -12.47 -8.89
N SER A 552 39.92 -13.18 -7.89
CA SER A 552 40.51 -14.41 -7.36
C SER A 552 40.46 -15.56 -8.37
N VAL A 553 41.23 -16.63 -8.13
CA VAL A 553 41.18 -17.84 -8.96
C VAL A 553 39.77 -18.47 -8.95
N ALA A 554 39.04 -18.36 -7.84
CA ALA A 554 37.67 -18.84 -7.73
C ALA A 554 36.72 -17.99 -8.61
N ASP A 555 36.89 -16.67 -8.62
CA ASP A 555 36.11 -15.75 -9.45
C ASP A 555 36.32 -16.04 -10.95
N ARG A 556 37.58 -16.25 -11.37
CA ARG A 556 37.91 -16.60 -12.76
C ARG A 556 37.32 -17.94 -13.19
N ARG A 557 37.32 -18.95 -12.32
CA ARG A 557 36.67 -20.25 -12.58
C ARG A 557 35.16 -20.10 -12.73
N THR A 558 34.54 -19.34 -11.82
CA THR A 558 33.10 -19.05 -11.84
C THR A 558 32.72 -18.30 -13.12
N ALA A 559 33.52 -17.29 -13.49
CA ALA A 559 33.37 -16.54 -14.73
C ALA A 559 33.45 -17.46 -15.97
N MET A 560 34.42 -18.37 -16.01
CA MET A 560 34.55 -19.35 -17.10
C MET A 560 33.35 -20.30 -17.17
N HIS A 561 32.80 -20.73 -16.02
CA HIS A 561 31.61 -21.57 -16.00
C HIS A 561 30.37 -20.82 -16.50
N ILE A 562 30.15 -19.58 -16.05
CA ILE A 562 29.07 -18.71 -16.54
C ILE A 562 29.24 -18.48 -18.05
N TYR A 563 30.47 -18.21 -18.53
CA TYR A 563 30.75 -18.04 -19.95
C TYR A 563 30.39 -19.30 -20.75
N SER A 564 30.74 -20.50 -20.25
CA SER A 564 30.37 -21.77 -20.87
C SER A 564 28.85 -21.91 -21.01
N ILE A 565 28.11 -21.61 -19.94
CA ILE A 565 26.63 -21.60 -19.96
C ILE A 565 26.12 -20.61 -21.01
N LEU A 566 26.60 -19.37 -20.98
CA LEU A 566 26.19 -18.31 -21.91
C LEU A 566 26.49 -18.67 -23.36
N SER A 567 27.65 -19.29 -23.64
CA SER A 567 28.10 -19.64 -24.98
C SER A 567 27.13 -20.56 -25.73
N LYS A 568 26.44 -21.47 -25.02
CA LYS A 568 25.39 -22.34 -25.58
C LYS A 568 24.27 -21.52 -26.23
N PHE A 569 23.92 -20.37 -25.65
CA PHE A 569 22.85 -19.49 -26.15
C PHE A 569 23.29 -18.55 -27.28
N PHE A 570 24.57 -18.20 -27.36
CA PHE A 570 25.11 -17.31 -28.39
C PHE A 570 25.60 -18.07 -29.64
N TRP A 571 25.92 -19.36 -29.52
CA TRP A 571 26.35 -20.21 -30.64
C TRP A 571 25.28 -20.29 -31.75
N GLU A 572 24.00 -20.43 -31.39
CA GLU A 572 22.89 -20.50 -32.36
C GLU A 572 22.70 -19.19 -33.15
N ARG A 573 22.96 -18.02 -32.55
CA ARG A 573 22.87 -16.73 -33.27
C ARG A 573 24.02 -16.53 -34.26
N ARG A 574 25.25 -16.94 -33.90
CA ARG A 574 26.41 -16.82 -34.80
C ARG A 574 26.32 -17.79 -35.98
N THR A 575 25.79 -19.00 -35.78
CA THR A 575 25.55 -19.93 -36.89
C THR A 575 24.39 -19.48 -37.78
N LEU A 576 23.28 -18.94 -37.24
CA LEU A 576 22.20 -18.37 -38.05
C LEU A 576 22.62 -17.13 -38.85
N GLN A 577 23.42 -16.23 -38.27
CA GLN A 577 23.99 -15.09 -39.00
C GLN A 577 25.03 -15.52 -40.04
N ALA A 578 25.86 -16.53 -39.74
CA ALA A 578 26.79 -17.10 -40.72
C ALA A 578 26.06 -17.78 -41.88
N VAL A 579 24.98 -18.53 -41.61
CA VAL A 579 24.14 -19.17 -42.64
C VAL A 579 23.36 -18.13 -43.46
N GLN A 580 22.89 -17.04 -42.85
CA GLN A 580 22.26 -15.93 -43.58
C GLN A 580 23.27 -15.18 -44.45
N HIS A 581 24.48 -14.91 -43.96
CA HIS A 581 25.56 -14.35 -44.78
C HIS A 581 25.95 -15.29 -45.93
N SER A 582 26.09 -16.59 -45.70
CA SER A 582 26.37 -17.58 -46.75
C SER A 582 25.24 -17.68 -47.79
N ARG A 583 23.98 -17.51 -47.40
CA ARG A 583 22.84 -17.44 -48.35
C ARG A 583 22.84 -16.16 -49.19
N VAL A 584 23.27 -15.02 -48.63
CA VAL A 584 23.40 -13.76 -49.40
C VAL A 584 24.54 -13.84 -50.43
N TYR A 585 25.61 -14.58 -50.15
CA TYR A 585 26.68 -14.83 -51.13
C TYR A 585 26.31 -15.86 -52.20
N LEU A 586 25.47 -16.85 -51.90
CA LEU A 586 24.98 -17.83 -52.88
C LEU A 586 23.91 -17.26 -53.84
N PHE A 587 23.16 -16.23 -53.44
CA PHE A 587 22.16 -15.58 -54.32
C PHE A 587 22.68 -14.39 -55.13
N ARG A 588 23.92 -13.94 -54.92
CA ARG A 588 24.57 -12.88 -55.74
C ARG A 588 25.62 -13.40 -56.74
N GLY A 589 25.87 -14.71 -56.77
CA GLY A 589 26.83 -15.35 -57.69
C GLY A 589 26.21 -15.99 -58.93
N GLY A 590 24.97 -15.63 -59.29
CA GLY A 590 24.20 -16.29 -60.36
C GLY A 590 23.44 -15.33 -61.27
N GLU A 591 24.02 -14.16 -61.58
CA GLU A 591 23.68 -13.38 -62.79
C GLU A 591 25.00 -12.82 -63.33
N GLY A 592 25.61 -13.61 -64.22
CA GLY A 592 26.81 -13.29 -64.99
C GLY A 592 26.76 -14.04 -66.29
#